data_AF-A0A8C9P1V6-F1
#
_entry.id   AF-A0A8C9P1V6-F1
#
_cell.length_a   1.000
_cell.length_b   1.000
_cell.length_c   1.000
_cell.angle_alpha   90.00
_cell.angle_beta   90.00
_cell.angle_gamma   90.00
#
_symmetry.space_group_name_H-M   'P 1'
#
loop_
_entity.id
_entity.type
_entity.pdbx_description
1 polymer ?
#
loop_
_entity_poly.entity_id
_entity_poly.type
_entity_poly.pdbx_seq_one_letter_code
_entity_poly.pdbx_strand_id
1 'polypeptide(L)'
;MVQHGGDGWVVEENRRTVPGAPSQTCFVTSFRWCRKKQVLDLEEEGLWPELLDSGRIEICVSDWWGARHDCGCKYQLLVQLLDTDQTILDTFSAVPDPIEQWNNNICFQVTHVFSNIKTGVRFVSFEHWGQDTQFWAGHYGARVTNSSVIIRVSQS
;
A
#
# COMPACT_ATOMS: atom_id res chain seq x y z
N MET A 1 8.66 6.13 7.50
CA MET A 1 8.69 5.41 8.80
C MET A 1 8.68 3.92 8.54
N VAL A 2 9.48 3.13 9.27
CA VAL A 2 9.49 1.65 9.18
C VAL A 2 9.43 1.07 10.59
N GLN A 3 8.56 0.09 10.80
CA GLN A 3 8.40 -0.65 12.04
C GLN A 3 8.61 -2.15 11.77
N HIS A 4 9.46 -2.77 12.59
CA HIS A 4 9.81 -4.19 12.50
C HIS A 4 9.20 -4.94 13.69
N GLY A 5 8.09 -5.63 13.46
CA GLY A 5 7.55 -6.60 14.42
C GLY A 5 8.20 -7.98 14.23
N GLY A 6 8.37 -8.75 15.32
CA GLY A 6 8.95 -10.09 15.22
C GLY A 6 10.38 -10.03 14.67
N ASP A 7 10.66 -10.84 13.65
CA ASP A 7 11.95 -10.84 12.93
C ASP A 7 12.06 -9.74 11.88
N GLY A 8 11.04 -8.89 11.76
CA GLY A 8 11.06 -7.68 10.94
C GLY A 8 10.58 -7.88 9.50
N TRP A 9 11.17 -7.08 8.61
CA TRP A 9 10.87 -7.10 7.18
C TRP A 9 12.02 -7.79 6.46
N VAL A 10 11.71 -8.62 5.48
CA VAL A 10 12.69 -9.16 4.51
C VAL A 10 12.20 -8.92 3.09
N VAL A 11 13.10 -8.95 2.13
CA VAL A 11 12.76 -8.98 0.70
C VAL A 11 12.90 -10.41 0.18
N GLU A 12 11.86 -10.93 -0.46
CA GLU A 12 11.85 -12.26 -1.10
C GLU A 12 11.36 -12.15 -2.56
N GLU A 13 11.54 -13.21 -3.33
CA GLU A 13 10.84 -13.39 -4.61
C GLU A 13 9.33 -13.59 -4.41
N ASN A 14 8.55 -13.12 -5.38
CA ASN A 14 7.12 -13.33 -5.40
C ASN A 14 6.77 -14.82 -5.55
N ARG A 15 5.81 -15.33 -4.78
CA ARG A 15 5.31 -16.72 -4.95
C ARG A 15 4.38 -16.90 -6.14
N ARG A 16 3.82 -15.81 -6.64
CA ARG A 16 3.04 -15.75 -7.88
C ARG A 16 3.45 -14.52 -8.64
N THR A 17 3.54 -14.61 -9.96
CA THR A 17 3.83 -13.47 -10.83
C THR A 17 2.80 -12.37 -10.58
N VAL A 18 3.27 -11.16 -10.30
CA VAL A 18 2.44 -9.96 -10.18
C VAL A 18 2.42 -9.27 -11.54
N PRO A 19 1.26 -9.20 -12.22
CA PRO A 19 1.16 -8.56 -13.53
C PRO A 19 1.58 -7.08 -13.48
N GLY A 20 2.36 -6.66 -14.47
CA GLY A 20 2.82 -5.27 -14.60
C GLY A 20 3.87 -4.83 -13.57
N ALA A 21 4.28 -5.69 -12.62
CA ALA A 21 5.32 -5.32 -11.66
C ALA A 21 6.69 -5.26 -12.36
N PRO A 22 7.45 -4.15 -12.19
CA PRO A 22 8.77 -4.00 -12.81
C PRO A 22 9.82 -4.94 -12.20
N SER A 23 9.56 -5.48 -11.01
CA SER A 23 10.37 -6.49 -10.33
C SER A 23 9.46 -7.54 -9.70
N GLN A 24 9.89 -8.80 -9.74
CA GLN A 24 9.14 -9.93 -9.14
C GLN A 24 9.62 -10.26 -7.73
N THR A 25 9.82 -9.22 -6.92
CA THR A 25 10.18 -9.29 -5.51
C THR A 25 9.11 -8.64 -4.64
N CYS A 26 9.05 -9.00 -3.36
CA CYS A 26 8.11 -8.47 -2.39
C CYS A 26 8.78 -8.26 -1.04
N PHE A 27 8.20 -7.36 -0.24
CA PHE A 27 8.49 -7.27 1.18
C PHE A 27 7.62 -8.26 1.95
N VAL A 28 8.21 -9.02 2.87
CA VAL A 28 7.52 -10.04 3.67
C VAL A 28 7.58 -9.65 5.14
N THR A 29 6.40 -9.65 5.77
CA THR A 29 6.24 -9.37 7.21
C THR A 29 6.50 -10.62 8.06
N SER A 30 6.73 -10.41 9.35
CA SER A 30 6.97 -11.48 10.32
C SER A 30 5.69 -11.79 11.13
N PHE A 31 5.84 -12.37 12.32
CA PHE A 31 4.75 -12.83 13.20
C PHE A 31 4.17 -11.76 14.13
N ARG A 32 4.67 -10.52 14.04
CA ARG A 32 4.04 -9.34 14.64
C ARG A 32 3.97 -8.26 13.58
N TRP A 33 3.07 -7.29 13.79
CA TRP A 33 2.87 -6.18 12.86
C TRP A 33 4.18 -5.51 12.43
N CYS A 34 4.50 -5.68 11.15
CA CYS A 34 5.51 -4.90 10.46
C CYS A 34 4.78 -3.85 9.60
N ARG A 35 5.23 -2.60 9.68
CA ARG A 35 4.58 -1.44 9.03
C ARG A 35 5.62 -0.64 8.28
N LYS A 36 5.26 -0.07 7.14
CA LYS A 36 6.08 0.94 6.46
C LYS A 36 5.20 2.00 5.81
N LYS A 37 5.67 3.24 5.88
CA LYS A 37 5.00 4.44 5.37
C LYS A 37 5.94 5.28 4.53
N GLN A 38 5.44 5.74 3.40
CA GLN A 38 6.02 6.78 2.56
C GLN A 38 5.03 7.94 2.45
N VAL A 39 5.54 9.17 2.50
CA VAL A 39 4.77 10.38 2.20
C VAL A 39 5.37 10.94 0.92
N LEU A 40 4.56 11.06 -0.11
CA LEU A 40 4.95 11.60 -1.41
C LEU A 40 4.57 13.09 -1.42
N ASP A 41 5.52 13.95 -1.72
CA ASP A 41 5.27 15.36 -2.05
C ASP A 41 4.97 15.46 -3.54
N LEU A 42 3.74 15.84 -3.87
CA LEU A 42 3.29 15.87 -5.26
C LEU A 42 4.00 16.95 -6.08
N GLU A 43 4.42 18.05 -5.45
CA GLU A 43 5.16 19.12 -6.13
C GLU A 43 6.61 18.70 -6.40
N GLU A 44 7.28 18.02 -5.45
CA GLU A 44 8.63 17.46 -5.67
C GLU A 44 8.64 16.36 -6.73
N GLU A 45 7.54 15.61 -6.89
CA GLU A 45 7.33 14.66 -7.99
C GLU A 45 7.01 15.34 -9.33
N GLY A 46 7.00 16.67 -9.38
CA GLY A 46 6.91 17.48 -10.60
C GLY A 46 5.50 17.95 -10.97
N LEU A 47 4.54 17.87 -10.05
CA LEU A 47 3.17 18.35 -10.27
C LEU A 47 3.03 19.80 -9.84
N TRP A 48 2.20 20.54 -10.57
CA TRP A 48 2.14 21.98 -10.46
C TRP A 48 0.99 22.30 -9.49
N PRO A 49 1.14 23.25 -8.54
CA PRO A 49 0.09 23.57 -7.59
C PRO A 49 -1.28 23.84 -8.25
N GLU A 50 -1.28 24.55 -9.38
CA GLU A 50 -2.49 24.89 -10.13
C GLU A 50 -3.18 23.66 -10.72
N LEU A 51 -2.42 22.62 -11.10
CA LEU A 51 -2.97 21.35 -11.57
C LEU A 51 -3.61 20.59 -10.40
N LEU A 52 -2.92 20.52 -9.25
CA LEU A 52 -3.44 19.86 -8.05
C LEU A 52 -4.73 20.53 -7.56
N ASP A 53 -4.79 21.85 -7.66
CA ASP A 53 -5.92 22.67 -7.23
C ASP A 53 -7.02 22.81 -8.30
N SER A 54 -6.81 22.27 -9.49
CA SER A 54 -7.73 22.42 -10.64
C SER A 54 -9.09 21.74 -10.45
N GLY A 55 -9.20 20.79 -9.50
CA GLY A 55 -10.36 19.91 -9.35
C GLY A 55 -10.51 18.91 -10.50
N ARG A 56 -9.50 18.78 -11.38
CA ARG A 56 -9.51 17.90 -12.56
C ARG A 56 -8.49 16.79 -12.49
N ILE A 57 -8.16 16.36 -11.27
CA ILE A 57 -7.26 15.23 -11.07
C ILE A 57 -7.94 14.12 -10.28
N GLU A 58 -7.49 12.90 -10.56
CA GLU A 58 -7.74 11.73 -9.76
C GLU A 58 -6.41 11.18 -9.24
N ILE A 59 -6.41 10.67 -8.01
CA ILE A 59 -5.28 9.98 -7.42
C ILE A 59 -5.64 8.51 -7.31
N CYS A 60 -5.09 7.70 -8.21
CA CYS A 60 -5.28 6.25 -8.23
C CYS A 60 -4.18 5.60 -7.38
N VAL A 61 -4.57 4.79 -6.40
CA VAL A 61 -3.65 4.00 -5.59
C VAL A 61 -3.89 2.52 -5.78
N SER A 62 -2.82 1.73 -5.73
CA SER A 62 -2.93 0.28 -5.70
C SER A 62 -1.84 -0.36 -4.85
N ASP A 63 -2.13 -1.55 -4.35
CA ASP A 63 -1.15 -2.38 -3.66
C ASP A 63 -1.45 -3.86 -3.92
N TRP A 64 -0.40 -4.66 -4.08
CA TRP A 64 -0.54 -6.11 -4.15
C TRP A 64 -0.14 -6.72 -2.83
N TRP A 65 -0.97 -7.64 -2.33
CA TRP A 65 -0.70 -8.37 -1.10
C TRP A 65 -1.08 -9.84 -1.19
N GLY A 66 -0.43 -10.69 -0.41
CA GLY A 66 -0.73 -12.12 -0.40
C GLY A 66 -0.05 -12.87 0.73
N ALA A 67 -0.19 -14.18 0.72
CA ALA A 67 0.32 -15.07 1.77
C ALA A 67 1.27 -16.15 1.23
N ARG A 68 1.89 -16.90 2.13
CA ARG A 68 2.42 -18.23 1.82
C ARG A 68 1.29 -19.26 1.85
N HIS A 69 1.42 -20.34 1.11
CA HIS A 69 0.45 -21.45 1.16
C HIS A 69 0.34 -22.06 2.56
N ASP A 70 1.44 -22.19 3.29
CA ASP A 70 1.51 -22.88 4.58
C ASP A 70 1.15 -22.03 5.80
N CYS A 71 0.84 -20.74 5.63
CA CYS A 71 0.48 -19.85 6.73
C CYS A 71 -0.55 -18.81 6.30
N GLY A 72 -1.47 -18.49 7.20
CA GLY A 72 -2.37 -17.35 7.03
C GLY A 72 -1.69 -16.02 7.37
N CYS A 73 -2.30 -14.92 6.95
CA CYS A 73 -1.80 -13.58 7.25
C CYS A 73 -2.91 -12.53 7.37
N LYS A 74 -2.58 -11.45 8.07
CA LYS A 74 -3.38 -10.21 8.10
C LYS A 74 -2.66 -9.11 7.34
N TYR A 75 -3.42 -8.27 6.66
CA TYR A 75 -2.93 -7.12 5.91
C TYR A 75 -3.85 -5.93 6.10
N GLN A 76 -3.27 -4.73 6.11
CA GLN A 76 -4.00 -3.47 6.16
C GLN A 76 -3.28 -2.40 5.32
N LEU A 77 -4.07 -1.50 4.74
CA LEU A 77 -3.63 -0.34 3.98
C LEU A 77 -4.35 0.91 4.46
N LEU A 78 -3.60 2.01 4.60
CA LEU A 78 -4.10 3.34 4.85
C LEU A 78 -3.44 4.30 3.87
N VAL A 79 -4.26 5.02 3.11
CA VAL A 79 -3.81 6.09 2.23
C VAL A 79 -4.54 7.37 2.58
N GLN A 80 -3.80 8.47 2.73
CA GLN A 80 -4.36 9.76 3.13
C GLN A 80 -3.86 10.85 2.18
N LEU A 81 -4.78 11.73 1.79
CA LEU A 81 -4.46 12.96 1.07
C LEU A 81 -4.28 14.07 2.10
N LEU A 82 -3.17 14.80 2.03
CA LEU A 82 -2.81 15.82 3.02
C LEU A 82 -2.57 17.18 2.35
N ASP A 83 -2.84 18.26 3.07
CA ASP A 83 -2.47 19.62 2.67
C ASP A 83 -1.04 20.01 3.09
N THR A 84 -0.66 21.26 2.84
CA THR A 84 0.67 21.82 3.18
C THR A 84 1.00 21.72 4.68
N ASP A 85 -0.02 21.81 5.54
CA ASP A 85 0.10 21.75 6.99
C ASP A 85 0.03 20.30 7.51
N GLN A 86 0.06 19.30 6.62
CA GLN A 86 -0.12 17.88 6.92
C GLN A 86 -1.51 17.54 7.48
N THR A 87 -2.51 18.40 7.26
CA THR A 87 -3.90 18.14 7.65
C THR A 87 -4.52 17.14 6.68
N ILE A 88 -5.24 16.16 7.23
CA ILE A 88 -5.91 15.12 6.43
C ILE A 88 -7.12 15.71 5.72
N LEU A 89 -7.10 15.69 4.38
CA LEU A 89 -8.19 16.15 3.53
C LEU A 89 -9.15 15.02 3.14
N ASP A 90 -8.61 13.82 2.94
CA ASP A 90 -9.34 12.59 2.62
C ASP A 90 -8.56 11.33 3.08
N THR A 91 -9.25 10.21 3.24
CA THR A 91 -8.68 8.94 3.71
C THR A 91 -9.35 7.74 3.07
N PHE A 92 -8.53 6.82 2.60
CA PHE A 92 -8.93 5.47 2.21
C PHE A 92 -8.25 4.46 3.13
N SER A 93 -9.02 3.48 3.61
CA SER A 93 -8.49 2.35 4.37
C SER A 93 -9.03 1.04 3.84
N ALA A 94 -8.15 0.04 3.69
CA ALA A 94 -8.54 -1.33 3.39
C ALA A 94 -8.10 -2.27 4.52
N VAL A 95 -9.06 -2.98 5.08
CA VAL A 95 -8.87 -4.03 6.10
C VAL A 95 -9.60 -5.29 5.62
N PRO A 96 -9.08 -5.99 4.59
CA PRO A 96 -9.71 -7.20 4.09
C PRO A 96 -9.68 -8.32 5.14
N ASP A 97 -10.56 -9.30 4.98
CA ASP A 97 -10.53 -10.50 5.80
C ASP A 97 -9.15 -11.20 5.71
N PRO A 98 -8.66 -11.80 6.82
CA PRO A 98 -7.39 -12.52 6.81
C PRO A 98 -7.36 -13.64 5.76
N ILE A 99 -6.20 -13.86 5.15
CA ILE A 99 -5.97 -15.05 4.33
C ILE A 99 -5.74 -16.23 5.28
N GLU A 100 -6.49 -17.32 5.08
CA GLU A 100 -6.28 -18.56 5.82
C GLU A 100 -5.09 -19.37 5.29
N GLN A 101 -4.66 -20.39 6.03
CA GLN A 101 -3.67 -21.36 5.56
C GLN A 101 -4.24 -22.25 4.44
N TRP A 102 -3.35 -22.93 3.71
CA TRP A 102 -3.67 -23.77 2.53
C TRP A 102 -4.33 -22.99 1.39
N ASN A 103 -3.88 -21.75 1.23
CA ASN A 103 -4.47 -20.79 0.30
C ASN A 103 -3.87 -20.81 -1.11
N ASN A 104 -3.06 -21.80 -1.47
CA ASN A 104 -2.40 -21.88 -2.77
C ASN A 104 -1.52 -20.66 -3.14
N ASN A 105 -0.91 -19.99 -2.16
CA ASN A 105 -0.13 -18.76 -2.37
C ASN A 105 -0.95 -17.66 -3.07
N ILE A 106 -2.22 -17.47 -2.69
CA ILE A 106 -3.05 -16.42 -3.29
C ILE A 106 -2.43 -15.02 -3.10
N CYS A 107 -2.73 -14.16 -4.06
CA CYS A 107 -2.32 -12.78 -4.10
C CYS A 107 -3.51 -11.96 -4.62
N PHE A 108 -3.78 -10.83 -3.99
CA PHE A 108 -4.86 -9.91 -4.31
C PHE A 108 -4.31 -8.52 -4.59
N GLN A 109 -5.06 -7.75 -5.35
CA GLN A 109 -4.81 -6.33 -5.54
C GLN A 109 -5.89 -5.53 -4.83
N VAL A 110 -5.48 -4.54 -4.05
CA VAL A 110 -6.35 -3.47 -3.58
C VAL A 110 -6.15 -2.27 -4.50
N THR A 111 -7.24 -1.64 -4.92
CA THR A 111 -7.21 -0.41 -5.70
C THR A 111 -8.18 0.60 -5.12
N HIS A 112 -7.86 1.88 -5.26
CA HIS A 112 -8.77 2.97 -4.91
C HIS A 112 -8.49 4.19 -5.80
N VAL A 113 -9.52 4.99 -6.05
CA VAL A 113 -9.43 6.24 -6.80
C VAL A 113 -10.04 7.34 -5.96
N PHE A 114 -9.19 8.28 -5.52
CA PHE A 114 -9.68 9.55 -4.99
C PHE A 114 -10.12 10.42 -6.17
N SER A 115 -11.36 10.87 -6.14
CA SER A 115 -11.99 11.75 -7.12
C SER A 115 -12.67 12.91 -6.40
N ASN A 116 -13.05 13.96 -7.11
CA ASN A 116 -13.62 15.18 -6.51
C ASN A 116 -12.74 15.72 -5.37
N ILE A 117 -11.42 15.67 -5.59
CA ILE A 117 -10.41 16.00 -4.58
C ILE A 117 -10.53 17.47 -4.19
N LYS A 118 -10.54 17.73 -2.89
CA LYS A 118 -10.55 19.10 -2.35
C LYS A 118 -9.28 19.83 -2.76
N THR A 119 -9.43 21.10 -3.12
CA THR A 119 -8.30 22.02 -3.32
C THR A 119 -7.37 22.00 -2.10
N GLY A 120 -6.07 22.11 -2.34
CA GLY A 120 -5.04 22.16 -1.30
C GLY A 120 -4.30 20.85 -1.05
N VAL A 121 -4.61 19.75 -1.76
CA VAL A 121 -3.82 18.51 -1.65
C VAL A 121 -2.39 18.76 -2.12
N ARG A 122 -1.43 18.36 -1.29
CA ARG A 122 0.02 18.45 -1.55
C ARG A 122 0.76 17.15 -1.32
N PHE A 123 0.26 16.29 -0.42
CA PHE A 123 0.91 15.03 -0.14
C PHE A 123 -0.03 13.83 -0.25
N VAL A 124 0.57 12.68 -0.57
CA VAL A 124 -0.06 11.37 -0.42
C VAL A 124 0.73 10.57 0.62
N SER A 125 0.12 10.31 1.77
CA SER A 125 0.66 9.39 2.77
C SER A 125 0.17 7.98 2.44
N PHE A 126 1.09 7.08 2.06
CA PHE A 126 0.82 5.69 1.74
C PHE A 126 1.44 4.78 2.80
N GLU A 127 0.63 3.95 3.43
CA GLU A 127 1.08 3.10 4.52
C GLU A 127 0.38 1.75 4.53
N HIS A 128 1.18 0.69 4.62
CA HIS A 128 0.65 -0.67 4.76
C HIS A 128 1.36 -1.43 5.87
N TRP A 129 0.68 -2.47 6.36
CA TRP A 129 1.23 -3.35 7.38
C TRP A 129 0.61 -4.74 7.31
N GLY A 130 1.35 -5.68 7.87
CA GLY A 130 0.94 -7.07 7.90
C GLY A 130 1.63 -7.85 9.00
N GLN A 131 1.09 -9.04 9.25
CA GLN A 131 1.69 -10.06 10.11
C GLN A 131 1.12 -11.43 9.76
N ASP A 132 1.69 -12.48 10.32
CA ASP A 132 1.11 -13.82 10.23
C ASP A 132 -0.11 -14.00 11.16
N THR A 133 -0.76 -15.16 11.05
CA THR A 133 -1.81 -15.60 11.97
C THR A 133 -1.38 -16.75 12.89
N GLN A 134 -0.23 -17.37 12.64
CA GLN A 134 0.24 -18.57 13.35
C GLN A 134 1.29 -18.28 14.43
N PHE A 135 1.78 -17.05 14.51
CA PHE A 135 2.84 -16.64 15.41
C PHE A 135 4.14 -17.45 15.23
N TRP A 136 4.48 -17.81 14.00
CA TRP A 136 5.67 -18.60 13.68
C TRP A 136 6.88 -17.69 13.48
N ALA A 137 7.96 -18.00 14.20
CA ALA A 137 9.24 -17.33 14.01
C ALA A 137 9.67 -17.40 12.53
N GLY A 138 10.20 -16.30 11.99
CA GLY A 138 10.50 -16.11 10.57
C GLY A 138 9.52 -15.19 9.84
N HIS A 139 9.43 -15.38 8.52
CA HIS A 139 8.74 -14.49 7.59
C HIS A 139 7.54 -15.21 6.97
N TYR A 140 6.50 -15.38 7.77
CA TYR A 140 5.26 -16.07 7.40
C TYR A 140 4.06 -15.13 7.24
N GLY A 141 4.26 -13.83 7.48
CA GLY A 141 3.20 -12.84 7.40
C GLY A 141 2.85 -12.45 5.96
N ALA A 142 2.05 -11.39 5.85
CA ALA A 142 1.66 -10.83 4.56
C ALA A 142 2.89 -10.43 3.74
N ARG A 143 2.78 -10.68 2.45
CA ARG A 143 3.69 -10.21 1.41
C ARG A 143 3.07 -9.01 0.73
N VAL A 144 3.85 -7.97 0.49
CA VAL A 144 3.39 -6.74 -0.16
C VAL A 144 4.36 -6.29 -1.25
N THR A 145 3.85 -5.87 -2.39
CA THR A 145 4.66 -5.42 -3.52
C THR A 145 3.86 -4.58 -4.52
N ASN A 146 4.56 -4.00 -5.49
CA ASN A 146 3.97 -3.29 -6.61
C ASN A 146 2.95 -2.22 -6.17
N SER A 147 3.26 -1.56 -5.05
CA SER A 147 2.50 -0.43 -4.53
C SER A 147 2.65 0.76 -5.48
N SER A 148 1.55 1.44 -5.78
CA SER A 148 1.55 2.54 -6.76
C SER A 148 0.67 3.70 -6.31
N VAL A 149 1.11 4.92 -6.61
CA VAL A 149 0.30 6.13 -6.62
C VAL A 149 0.43 6.73 -8.01
N ILE A 150 -0.69 6.93 -8.71
CA ILE A 150 -0.74 7.41 -10.09
C ILE A 150 -1.72 8.56 -10.17
N ILE A 151 -1.27 9.68 -10.71
CA ILE A 151 -2.12 10.85 -10.96
C ILE A 151 -2.67 10.78 -12.38
N ARG A 152 -3.97 11.02 -12.53
CA ARG A 152 -4.64 11.12 -13.83
C ARG A 152 -5.36 12.45 -13.92
N VAL A 153 -5.33 13.05 -15.11
CA VAL A 153 -6.19 14.20 -15.41
C VAL A 153 -7.56 13.66 -15.80
N SER A 154 -8.62 14.07 -15.10
CA SER A 154 -9.98 13.71 -15.48
C SER A 154 -10.36 14.44 -16.77
N GLN A 155 -10.77 13.67 -17.78
CA GLN A 155 -11.36 14.24 -18.99
C GLN A 155 -12.85 14.45 -18.72
N SER A 156 -13.31 15.69 -18.86
CA SER A 156 -14.72 16.06 -18.92
C SER A 156 -15.40 15.47 -20.15
#